data_AF-A0A396ZXT4-F1
#
_entry.id   AF-A0A396ZXT4-F1
#
_cell.length_a   1.000
_cell.length_b   1.000
_cell.length_c   1.000
_cell.angle_alpha   90.00
_cell.angle_beta   90.00
_cell.angle_gamma   90.00
#
_symmetry.space_group_name_H-M   'P 1'
#
loop_
_entity.id
_entity.type
_entity.pdbx_description
1 polymer ?
#
loop_
_entity_poly.entity_id
_entity_poly.type
_entity_poly.pdbx_seq_one_letter_code
_entity_poly.pdbx_strand_id
1 'polypeptide(L)'
;MSMYLMQELNVVFDLVGIDISRVAAFCARTIVLDHHPEKTLNFIIARPAFFEPEIAALLVPALAELYAQGVTLVLRYIRASLTDARVAAVVPVHFTRLVEQWTDEYPAADMHTLINEFGLHDEFAHHVEAAAALSRRSSVRPRVVVHDPSVAYYSLPINRDRVIFVDSDAAVEAAHAILLQSPVVAWDVEWRPDQTPVKSKCSIIQLACASHVFICDVVNHWTDAMQALVEAVVTASVPWKIGFGLVGDVHRLRYSFPDMSCFESLDDWENVVDIQTYLKSTSTKNQHRGTVGLSKCCQDILGFPLDKSQQISDWEARPLTEAQLVYAASDAYCLLDLVRELNPPEMRSMYM
;
A
#
# COMPACT_ATOMS: atom_id res chain seq x y z
N MET A 1 -6.50 -31.50 -8.31
CA MET A 1 -5.24 -32.04 -8.87
C MET A 1 -4.92 -33.31 -8.12
N SER A 2 -4.88 -34.47 -8.79
CA SER A 2 -4.81 -35.79 -8.14
C SER A 2 -3.62 -35.90 -7.18
N MET A 3 -3.83 -36.46 -5.98
CA MET A 3 -2.81 -36.69 -4.94
C MET A 3 -1.56 -37.41 -5.49
N TYR A 4 -1.75 -38.24 -6.53
CA TYR A 4 -0.70 -38.95 -7.24
C TYR A 4 0.23 -38.03 -8.05
N LEU A 5 -0.28 -36.95 -8.63
CA LEU A 5 0.54 -35.98 -9.38
C LEU A 5 1.48 -35.20 -8.44
N MET A 6 1.01 -34.91 -7.22
CA MET A 6 1.83 -34.21 -6.23
C MET A 6 2.94 -35.12 -5.67
N GLN A 7 2.66 -36.41 -5.48
CA GLN A 7 3.68 -37.39 -5.11
C GLN A 7 4.70 -37.60 -6.23
N GLU A 8 4.28 -37.70 -7.48
CA GLU A 8 5.21 -37.82 -8.61
C GLU A 8 6.05 -36.56 -8.81
N LEU A 9 5.47 -35.36 -8.65
CA LEU A 9 6.24 -34.10 -8.66
C LEU A 9 7.24 -34.03 -7.51
N ASN A 10 6.90 -34.53 -6.32
CA ASN A 10 7.83 -34.61 -5.19
C ASN A 10 8.95 -35.63 -5.46
N VAL A 11 8.68 -36.77 -6.09
CA VAL A 11 9.71 -37.77 -6.47
C VAL A 11 10.63 -37.25 -7.58
N VAL A 12 10.08 -36.55 -8.58
CA VAL A 12 10.86 -35.83 -9.59
C VAL A 12 11.70 -34.74 -8.93
N PHE A 13 11.16 -34.04 -7.91
CA PHE A 13 11.89 -33.03 -7.17
C PHE A 13 12.99 -33.63 -6.28
N ASP A 14 12.78 -34.79 -5.65
CA ASP A 14 13.82 -35.52 -4.92
C ASP A 14 14.95 -35.96 -5.87
N LEU A 15 14.63 -36.25 -7.14
CA LEU A 15 15.61 -36.50 -8.20
C LEU A 15 16.37 -35.24 -8.65
N VAL A 16 15.72 -34.07 -8.62
CA VAL A 16 16.28 -32.77 -9.01
C VAL A 16 16.96 -32.06 -7.82
N GLY A 17 16.70 -32.46 -6.59
CA GLY A 17 17.36 -31.99 -5.36
C GLY A 17 18.86 -32.27 -5.30
N ILE A 18 19.37 -33.10 -6.22
CA ILE A 18 20.81 -33.31 -6.45
C ILE A 18 21.47 -32.05 -7.04
N ASP A 19 20.71 -31.15 -7.68
CA ASP A 19 21.21 -29.92 -8.30
C ASP A 19 20.23 -28.75 -8.11
N ILE A 20 20.15 -28.26 -6.87
CA ILE A 20 19.34 -27.08 -6.50
C ILE A 20 19.69 -25.84 -7.34
N SER A 21 20.94 -25.71 -7.79
CA SER A 21 21.40 -24.64 -8.67
C SER A 21 20.68 -24.65 -10.00
N ARG A 22 20.46 -25.83 -10.59
CA ARG A 22 19.69 -25.97 -11.83
C ARG A 22 18.22 -25.61 -11.65
N VAL A 23 17.63 -25.93 -10.50
CA VAL A 23 16.25 -25.51 -10.17
C VAL A 23 16.17 -24.00 -10.03
N ALA A 24 17.08 -23.40 -9.29
CA ALA A 24 17.12 -21.96 -9.09
C ALA A 24 17.29 -21.22 -10.42
N ALA A 25 18.17 -21.70 -11.30
CA ALA A 25 18.33 -21.15 -12.64
C ALA A 25 17.07 -21.30 -13.49
N PHE A 26 16.31 -22.40 -13.33
CA PHE A 26 15.00 -22.54 -13.98
C PHE A 26 14.00 -21.55 -13.42
N CYS A 27 13.86 -21.45 -12.10
CA CYS A 27 12.98 -20.49 -11.45
C CYS A 27 13.29 -19.03 -11.84
N ALA A 28 14.57 -18.64 -11.86
CA ALA A 28 15.02 -17.31 -12.27
C ALA A 28 14.62 -16.98 -13.72
N ARG A 29 14.73 -17.95 -14.65
CA ARG A 29 14.26 -17.76 -16.04
C ARG A 29 12.74 -17.70 -16.12
N THR A 30 12.06 -18.61 -15.44
CA THR A 30 10.60 -18.71 -15.52
C THR A 30 9.92 -17.49 -14.89
N ILE A 31 10.44 -16.95 -13.78
CA ILE A 31 9.80 -15.84 -13.08
C ILE A 31 9.78 -14.55 -13.91
N VAL A 32 10.77 -14.34 -14.78
CA VAL A 32 10.84 -13.20 -15.72
C VAL A 32 9.96 -13.43 -16.97
N LEU A 33 9.79 -14.68 -17.40
CA LEU A 33 9.03 -15.04 -18.60
C LEU A 33 7.53 -15.24 -18.37
N ASP A 34 7.13 -15.55 -17.13
CA ASP A 34 5.74 -15.83 -16.77
C ASP A 34 5.03 -14.55 -16.30
N HIS A 35 3.77 -14.36 -16.70
CA HIS A 35 2.95 -13.23 -16.29
C HIS A 35 2.46 -13.32 -14.83
N HIS A 36 2.75 -14.44 -14.13
CA HIS A 36 2.30 -14.72 -12.77
C HIS A 36 3.43 -15.22 -11.84
N PRO A 37 4.32 -14.31 -11.36
CA PRO A 37 5.51 -14.69 -10.58
C PRO A 37 5.19 -15.31 -9.21
N GLU A 38 3.96 -15.14 -8.71
CA GLU A 38 3.53 -15.53 -7.37
C GLU A 38 3.71 -17.03 -7.06
N LYS A 39 3.34 -17.92 -7.99
CA LYS A 39 3.46 -19.38 -7.76
C LYS A 39 4.93 -19.80 -7.62
N THR A 40 5.78 -19.24 -8.47
CA THR A 40 7.23 -19.48 -8.42
C THR A 40 7.83 -18.90 -7.15
N LEU A 41 7.40 -17.70 -6.75
CA LEU A 41 7.89 -17.06 -5.54
C LEU A 41 7.48 -17.82 -4.27
N ASN A 42 6.21 -18.24 -4.17
CA ASN A 42 5.71 -19.08 -3.07
C ASN A 42 6.48 -20.40 -3.00
N PHE A 43 6.81 -20.99 -4.15
CA PHE A 43 7.63 -22.20 -4.23
C PHE A 43 9.05 -21.98 -3.69
N ILE A 44 9.69 -20.87 -4.05
CA ILE A 44 11.05 -20.49 -3.60
C ILE A 44 11.04 -20.23 -2.09
N ILE A 45 10.17 -19.33 -1.61
CA ILE A 45 10.15 -18.87 -0.21
C ILE A 45 9.87 -20.01 0.77
N ALA A 46 9.06 -20.99 0.39
CA ALA A 46 8.74 -22.13 1.25
C ALA A 46 9.91 -23.10 1.52
N ARG A 47 11.10 -22.88 0.93
CA ARG A 47 12.20 -23.84 0.92
C ARG A 47 13.54 -23.20 1.33
N PRO A 48 14.14 -23.62 2.46
CA PRO A 48 15.40 -23.07 2.96
C PRO A 48 16.58 -23.16 1.97
N ALA A 49 16.60 -24.17 1.09
CA ALA A 49 17.68 -24.38 0.13
C ALA A 49 17.85 -23.21 -0.87
N PHE A 50 16.79 -22.42 -1.11
CA PHE A 50 16.91 -21.24 -1.98
C PHE A 50 17.57 -20.04 -1.31
N PHE A 51 17.72 -20.06 0.01
CA PHE A 51 18.43 -19.03 0.77
C PHE A 51 19.92 -19.35 0.98
N GLU A 52 20.43 -20.45 0.40
CA GLU A 52 21.87 -20.66 0.33
C GLU A 52 22.52 -19.54 -0.49
N PRO A 53 23.68 -18.99 -0.09
CA PRO A 53 24.28 -17.82 -0.75
C PRO A 53 24.47 -17.96 -2.26
N GLU A 54 24.94 -19.12 -2.71
CA GLU A 54 25.15 -19.41 -4.13
C GLU A 54 23.83 -19.45 -4.92
N ILE A 55 22.75 -19.88 -4.27
CA ILE A 55 21.43 -20.01 -4.87
C ILE A 55 20.71 -18.67 -4.90
N ALA A 56 20.78 -17.91 -3.80
CA ALA A 56 20.29 -16.55 -3.76
C ALA A 56 20.94 -15.68 -4.85
N ALA A 57 22.25 -15.84 -5.09
CA ALA A 57 22.96 -15.13 -6.14
C ALA A 57 22.44 -15.43 -7.56
N LEU A 58 21.85 -16.61 -7.79
CA LEU A 58 21.20 -16.95 -9.07
C LEU A 58 19.80 -16.33 -9.23
N LEU A 59 19.08 -16.15 -8.11
CA LEU A 59 17.70 -15.67 -8.12
C LEU A 59 17.62 -14.14 -8.12
N VAL A 60 18.44 -13.47 -7.31
CA VAL A 60 18.37 -12.03 -7.07
C VAL A 60 18.40 -11.18 -8.34
N PRO A 61 19.19 -11.48 -9.39
CA PRO A 61 19.14 -10.74 -10.65
C PRO A 61 17.77 -10.70 -11.31
N ALA A 62 17.09 -11.85 -11.40
CA ALA A 62 15.75 -11.95 -11.98
C ALA A 62 14.71 -11.22 -11.14
N LEU A 63 14.84 -11.29 -9.80
CA LEU A 63 13.95 -10.56 -8.90
C LEU A 63 14.14 -9.04 -9.01
N ALA A 64 15.39 -8.57 -9.13
CA ALA A 64 15.69 -7.16 -9.28
C ALA A 64 15.15 -6.59 -10.60
N GLU A 65 15.27 -7.35 -11.70
CA GLU A 65 14.67 -6.98 -12.99
C GLU A 65 13.14 -6.85 -12.89
N LEU A 66 12.47 -7.83 -12.28
CA LEU A 66 11.02 -7.78 -12.05
C LEU A 66 10.60 -6.59 -11.19
N TYR A 67 11.34 -6.30 -10.12
CA TYR A 67 11.05 -5.12 -9.29
C TYR A 67 11.19 -3.83 -10.11
N ALA A 68 12.24 -3.71 -10.93
CA ALA A 68 12.43 -2.56 -11.80
C ALA A 68 11.27 -2.39 -12.79
N GLN A 69 10.68 -3.50 -13.26
CA GLN A 69 9.47 -3.52 -14.09
C GLN A 69 8.16 -3.20 -13.31
N GLY A 70 8.24 -2.99 -11.99
CA GLY A 70 7.10 -2.63 -11.14
C GLY A 70 6.46 -3.80 -10.39
N VAL A 71 7.06 -4.99 -10.40
CA VAL A 71 6.55 -6.16 -9.67
C VAL A 71 7.08 -6.15 -8.23
N THR A 72 6.33 -5.54 -7.32
CA THR A 72 6.69 -5.40 -5.90
C THR A 72 6.67 -6.71 -5.12
N LEU A 73 5.91 -7.71 -5.59
CA LEU A 73 5.76 -9.01 -4.95
C LEU A 73 7.11 -9.70 -4.63
N VAL A 74 8.13 -9.47 -5.46
CA VAL A 74 9.48 -10.05 -5.28
C VAL A 74 10.16 -9.64 -3.97
N LEU A 75 9.73 -8.52 -3.36
CA LEU A 75 10.23 -8.09 -2.05
C LEU A 75 9.94 -9.11 -0.95
N ARG A 76 8.92 -9.97 -1.12
CA ARG A 76 8.66 -11.07 -0.17
C ARG A 76 9.86 -12.00 -0.01
N TYR A 77 10.61 -12.28 -1.06
CA TYR A 77 11.84 -13.08 -0.97
C TYR A 77 12.96 -12.31 -0.26
N ILE A 78 13.13 -11.02 -0.58
CA ILE A 78 14.16 -10.17 0.04
C ILE A 78 13.91 -10.07 1.55
N ARG A 79 12.65 -9.83 1.96
CA ARG A 79 12.22 -9.82 3.37
C ARG A 79 12.45 -11.16 4.04
N ALA A 80 12.06 -12.27 3.41
CA ALA A 80 12.30 -13.61 3.95
C ALA A 80 13.81 -13.89 4.14
N SER A 81 14.66 -13.38 3.25
CA SER A 81 16.12 -13.55 3.35
C SER A 81 16.74 -12.86 4.57
N LEU A 82 16.07 -11.85 5.14
CA LEU A 82 16.52 -11.17 6.38
C LEU A 82 16.51 -12.11 7.58
N THR A 83 15.73 -13.19 7.53
CA THR A 83 15.67 -14.19 8.61
C THR A 83 16.80 -15.21 8.56
N ASP A 84 17.55 -15.29 7.45
CA ASP A 84 18.67 -16.20 7.29
C ASP A 84 20.01 -15.45 7.37
N ALA A 85 20.73 -15.66 8.47
CA ALA A 85 21.98 -14.95 8.75
C ALA A 85 23.06 -15.09 7.66
N ARG A 86 22.98 -16.12 6.80
CA ARG A 86 23.96 -16.35 5.71
C ARG A 86 23.79 -15.35 4.57
N VAL A 87 22.58 -14.82 4.39
CA VAL A 87 22.22 -13.97 3.25
C VAL A 87 21.61 -12.63 3.65
N ALA A 88 21.15 -12.47 4.90
CA ALA A 88 20.48 -11.27 5.40
C ALA A 88 21.26 -9.97 5.17
N ALA A 89 22.59 -10.00 5.28
CA ALA A 89 23.44 -8.82 5.05
C ALA A 89 23.78 -8.58 3.57
N VAL A 90 23.60 -9.58 2.69
CA VAL A 90 24.10 -9.53 1.31
C VAL A 90 22.97 -9.37 0.31
N VAL A 91 21.87 -10.11 0.47
CA VAL A 91 20.77 -10.14 -0.50
C VAL A 91 20.10 -8.77 -0.68
N PRO A 92 19.71 -8.03 0.38
CA PRO A 92 19.11 -6.70 0.21
C PRO A 92 20.04 -5.74 -0.51
N VAL A 93 21.32 -5.69 -0.12
CA VAL A 93 22.32 -4.83 -0.76
C VAL A 93 22.52 -5.19 -2.23
N HIS A 94 22.66 -6.49 -2.53
CA HIS A 94 22.88 -6.96 -3.90
C HIS A 94 21.67 -6.69 -4.79
N PHE A 95 20.48 -6.98 -4.29
CA PHE A 95 19.21 -6.69 -4.95
C PHE A 95 19.09 -5.21 -5.28
N THR A 96 19.26 -4.32 -4.30
CA THR A 96 19.13 -2.88 -4.51
C THR A 96 20.17 -2.34 -5.50
N ARG A 97 21.41 -2.85 -5.49
CA ARG A 97 22.43 -2.50 -6.50
C ARG A 97 22.05 -2.94 -7.91
N LEU A 98 21.37 -4.08 -8.06
CA LEU A 98 20.91 -4.53 -9.36
C LEU A 98 19.74 -3.69 -9.84
N VAL A 99 18.78 -3.34 -8.97
CA VAL A 99 17.70 -2.41 -9.30
C VAL A 99 18.25 -1.06 -9.74
N GLU A 100 19.29 -0.55 -9.08
CA GLU A 100 19.99 0.68 -9.47
C GLU A 100 20.51 0.63 -10.92
N GLN A 101 21.04 -0.50 -11.36
CA GLN A 101 21.54 -0.66 -12.75
C GLN A 101 20.41 -0.59 -13.78
N TRP A 102 19.18 -0.87 -13.37
CA TRP A 102 18.00 -0.84 -14.23
C TRP A 102 17.32 0.53 -14.26
N THR A 103 17.71 1.51 -13.44
CA THR A 103 16.98 2.79 -13.36
C THR A 103 17.00 3.61 -14.65
N ASP A 104 18.01 3.41 -15.52
CA ASP A 104 18.06 4.06 -16.83
C ASP A 104 17.00 3.50 -17.79
N GLU A 105 16.77 2.18 -17.75
CA GLU A 105 15.78 1.48 -18.60
C GLU A 105 14.37 1.55 -18.00
N TYR A 106 14.28 1.52 -16.66
CA TYR A 106 13.07 1.58 -15.87
C TYR A 106 13.11 2.75 -14.87
N PRO A 107 12.89 4.00 -15.32
CA PRO A 107 12.97 5.18 -14.45
C PRO A 107 11.94 5.24 -13.32
N ALA A 108 10.93 4.37 -13.37
CA ALA A 108 9.92 4.24 -12.33
C ALA A 108 10.33 3.32 -11.17
N ALA A 109 11.47 2.62 -11.27
CA ALA A 109 11.98 1.77 -10.21
C ALA A 109 12.26 2.58 -8.94
N ASP A 110 11.56 2.29 -7.85
CA ASP A 110 11.65 3.08 -6.62
C ASP A 110 12.82 2.64 -5.74
N MET A 111 13.97 3.29 -5.94
CA MET A 111 15.16 3.12 -5.12
C MET A 111 14.97 3.61 -3.69
N HIS A 112 14.15 4.63 -3.46
CA HIS A 112 13.99 5.23 -2.14
C HIS A 112 13.26 4.29 -1.20
N THR A 113 12.23 3.58 -1.69
CA THR A 113 11.54 2.54 -0.94
C THR A 113 12.51 1.44 -0.51
N LEU A 114 13.37 0.95 -1.41
CA LEU A 114 14.36 -0.09 -1.08
C LEU A 114 15.38 0.36 -0.03
N ILE A 115 15.92 1.57 -0.19
CA ILE A 115 16.93 2.13 0.72
C ILE A 115 16.36 2.28 2.14
N ASN A 116 15.13 2.79 2.24
CA ASN A 116 14.46 2.97 3.53
C ASN A 116 14.08 1.64 4.17
N GLU A 117 13.46 0.74 3.40
CA GLU A 117 12.93 -0.53 3.90
C GLU A 117 14.03 -1.44 4.45
N PHE A 118 15.17 -1.51 3.74
CA PHE A 118 16.28 -2.38 4.11
C PHE A 118 17.43 -1.67 4.84
N GLY A 119 17.24 -0.39 5.19
CA GLY A 119 18.21 0.37 5.98
C GLY A 119 19.53 0.68 5.27
N LEU A 120 19.55 0.76 3.94
CA LEU A 120 20.76 0.82 3.09
C LEU A 120 21.26 2.25 2.84
N HIS A 121 21.14 3.13 3.84
CA HIS A 121 21.38 4.57 3.68
C HIS A 121 22.84 4.89 3.39
N ASP A 122 23.76 4.15 4.01
CA ASP A 122 25.20 4.34 3.85
C ASP A 122 25.67 3.80 2.48
N GLU A 123 25.15 2.65 2.05
CA GLU A 123 25.50 2.02 0.78
C GLU A 123 25.01 2.81 -0.45
N PHE A 124 23.92 3.56 -0.31
CA PHE A 124 23.29 4.33 -1.39
C PHE A 124 23.17 5.82 -1.03
N ALA A 125 24.18 6.36 -0.34
CA ALA A 125 24.19 7.75 0.13
C ALA A 125 23.94 8.76 -1.00
N HIS A 126 24.40 8.51 -2.22
CA HIS A 126 24.18 9.40 -3.37
C HIS A 126 22.69 9.52 -3.75
N HIS A 127 21.89 8.46 -3.59
CA HIS A 127 20.44 8.53 -3.78
C HIS A 127 19.77 9.33 -2.65
N VAL A 128 20.23 9.15 -1.41
CA VAL A 128 19.73 9.91 -0.25
C VAL A 128 20.05 11.40 -0.39
N GLU A 129 21.27 11.73 -0.81
CA GLU A 129 21.71 13.11 -1.06
C GLU A 129 20.95 13.75 -2.23
N ALA A 130 20.75 13.02 -3.34
CA ALA A 130 19.98 13.50 -4.48
C ALA A 130 18.52 13.77 -4.09
N ALA A 131 17.89 12.84 -3.35
CA ALA A 131 16.53 13.01 -2.82
C ALA A 131 16.45 14.20 -1.85
N ALA A 132 17.42 14.36 -0.95
CA ALA A 132 17.50 15.50 -0.05
C ALA A 132 17.72 16.83 -0.80
N ALA A 133 18.53 16.86 -1.85
CA ALA A 133 18.75 18.04 -2.68
C ALA A 133 17.49 18.43 -3.48
N LEU A 134 16.78 17.45 -4.03
CA LEU A 134 15.46 17.64 -4.66
C LEU A 134 14.43 18.14 -3.64
N SER A 135 14.37 17.56 -2.45
CA SER A 135 13.48 17.99 -1.37
C SER A 135 13.80 19.40 -0.87
N ARG A 136 15.08 19.78 -0.74
CA ARG A 136 15.51 21.16 -0.43
C ARG A 136 15.12 22.14 -1.53
N ARG A 137 15.19 21.76 -2.80
CA ARG A 137 14.70 22.57 -3.93
C ARG A 137 13.17 22.67 -3.97
N SER A 138 12.49 21.64 -3.47
CA SER A 138 11.03 21.55 -3.32
C SER A 138 10.51 22.13 -1.99
N SER A 139 11.37 22.74 -1.16
CA SER A 139 11.01 23.31 0.15
C SER A 139 10.20 24.60 0.04
N VAL A 140 9.13 24.58 -0.75
CA VAL A 140 7.96 25.41 -0.48
C VAL A 140 7.44 24.90 0.86
N ARG A 141 7.52 25.73 1.91
CA ARG A 141 6.81 25.45 3.18
C ARG A 141 5.39 25.01 2.79
N PRO A 142 4.88 23.87 3.30
CA PRO A 142 3.51 23.45 2.99
C PRO A 142 2.59 24.64 3.28
N ARG A 143 1.98 25.15 2.21
CA ARG A 143 1.19 26.36 2.29
C ARG A 143 -0.04 25.99 3.08
N VAL A 144 -0.23 26.62 4.25
CA VAL A 144 -1.48 26.50 5.00
C VAL A 144 -2.61 26.87 4.07
N VAL A 145 -3.40 25.88 3.67
CA VAL A 145 -4.58 26.10 2.85
C VAL A 145 -5.65 26.59 3.81
N VAL A 146 -6.21 27.76 3.50
CA VAL A 146 -7.34 28.30 4.25
C VAL A 146 -8.60 28.01 3.44
N HIS A 147 -9.67 27.65 4.12
CA HIS A 147 -10.99 27.49 3.51
C HIS A 147 -11.38 28.77 2.75
N ASP A 148 -11.74 28.63 1.47
CA ASP A 148 -12.21 29.75 0.65
C ASP A 148 -13.74 29.71 0.57
N PRO A 149 -14.46 30.64 1.25
CA PRO A 149 -15.91 30.63 1.26
C PRO A 149 -16.54 30.93 -0.11
N SER A 150 -15.76 31.35 -1.11
CA SER A 150 -16.23 31.54 -2.49
C SER A 150 -16.21 30.27 -3.33
N VAL A 151 -15.57 29.21 -2.85
CA VAL A 151 -15.48 27.91 -3.53
C VAL A 151 -16.56 26.98 -2.98
N ALA A 152 -17.35 26.39 -3.87
CA ALA A 152 -18.22 25.29 -3.52
C ALA A 152 -17.38 24.00 -3.41
N TYR A 153 -17.20 23.51 -2.19
CA TYR A 153 -16.48 22.26 -1.93
C TYR A 153 -17.44 21.06 -1.96
N TYR A 154 -16.87 19.87 -2.11
CA TYR A 154 -17.60 18.62 -1.95
C TYR A 154 -18.24 18.59 -0.54
N SER A 155 -19.54 18.31 -0.52
CA SER A 155 -20.30 18.19 0.72
C SER A 155 -20.59 16.72 0.97
N LEU A 156 -20.25 16.25 2.17
CA LEU A 156 -20.57 14.90 2.61
C LEU A 156 -22.08 14.63 2.47
N PRO A 157 -22.51 13.62 1.70
CA PRO A 157 -23.93 13.40 1.39
C PRO A 157 -24.65 12.54 2.45
N ILE A 158 -24.08 12.41 3.64
CA ILE A 158 -24.68 11.72 4.79
C ILE A 158 -24.82 12.67 5.97
N ASN A 159 -25.78 12.36 6.85
CA ASN A 159 -25.99 13.15 8.06
C ASN A 159 -24.82 13.00 9.03
N ARG A 160 -24.58 14.03 9.84
CA ARG A 160 -23.46 14.08 10.79
C ARG A 160 -23.49 12.96 11.85
N ASP A 161 -24.67 12.48 12.24
CA ASP A 161 -24.86 11.36 13.16
C ASP A 161 -24.42 10.00 12.57
N ARG A 162 -24.18 9.95 11.26
CA ARG A 162 -23.60 8.80 10.55
C ARG A 162 -22.08 8.86 10.44
N VAL A 163 -21.44 9.92 10.96
CA VAL A 163 -19.99 10.03 11.12
C VAL A 163 -19.64 9.71 12.56
N ILE A 164 -19.09 8.52 12.78
CA ILE A 164 -18.84 7.96 14.11
C ILE A 164 -17.33 7.99 14.38
N PHE A 165 -16.94 8.69 15.44
CA PHE A 165 -15.59 8.59 15.98
C PHE A 165 -15.50 7.31 16.82
N VAL A 166 -14.57 6.42 16.50
CA VAL A 166 -14.47 5.09 17.11
C VAL A 166 -13.36 5.13 18.17
N ASP A 167 -13.77 5.45 19.40
CA ASP A 167 -12.94 5.60 20.60
C ASP A 167 -13.39 4.69 21.76
N SER A 168 -14.26 3.73 21.48
CA SER A 168 -14.80 2.76 22.44
C SER A 168 -15.13 1.43 21.78
N ASP A 169 -15.10 0.34 22.57
CA ASP A 169 -15.38 -1.01 22.06
C ASP A 169 -16.79 -1.12 21.45
N ALA A 170 -17.79 -0.43 22.02
CA ALA A 170 -19.14 -0.39 21.47
C ALA A 170 -19.19 0.25 20.07
N ALA A 171 -18.37 1.27 19.83
CA ALA A 171 -18.24 1.87 18.50
C ALA A 171 -17.49 0.95 17.53
N VAL A 172 -16.50 0.19 18.02
CA VAL A 172 -15.79 -0.84 17.23
C VAL A 172 -16.75 -1.95 16.80
N GLU A 173 -17.59 -2.44 17.71
CA GLU A 173 -18.62 -3.44 17.42
C GLU A 173 -19.62 -2.94 16.36
N ALA A 174 -20.06 -1.67 16.48
CA ALA A 174 -20.95 -1.06 15.49
C ALA A 174 -20.26 -0.93 14.11
N ALA A 175 -19.00 -0.49 14.08
CA ALA A 175 -18.21 -0.41 12.86
C ALA A 175 -18.05 -1.79 12.21
N HIS A 176 -17.71 -2.81 12.98
CA HIS A 176 -17.58 -4.19 12.51
C HIS A 176 -18.88 -4.71 11.88
N ALA A 177 -20.01 -4.55 12.59
CA ALA A 177 -21.30 -5.03 12.12
C ALA A 177 -21.75 -4.38 10.80
N ILE A 178 -21.40 -3.11 10.59
CA ILE A 178 -21.81 -2.34 9.40
C ILE A 178 -20.83 -2.51 8.25
N LEU A 179 -19.53 -2.41 8.50
CA LEU A 179 -18.50 -2.43 7.45
C LEU A 179 -18.40 -3.80 6.78
N LEU A 180 -18.44 -4.90 7.55
CA LEU A 180 -18.33 -6.25 6.97
C LEU A 180 -19.60 -6.71 6.23
N GLN A 181 -20.72 -6.04 6.43
CA GLN A 181 -21.93 -6.26 5.63
C GLN A 181 -22.03 -5.32 4.42
N SER A 182 -21.12 -4.36 4.31
CA SER A 182 -21.08 -3.44 3.19
C SER A 182 -20.40 -4.09 1.99
N PRO A 183 -20.85 -3.82 0.75
CA PRO A 183 -20.19 -4.35 -0.44
C PRO A 183 -18.84 -3.66 -0.70
N VAL A 184 -18.73 -2.41 -0.29
CA VAL A 184 -17.57 -1.54 -0.51
C VAL A 184 -17.27 -0.78 0.78
N VAL A 185 -15.98 -0.69 1.11
CA VAL A 185 -15.44 0.18 2.14
C VAL A 185 -14.33 1.02 1.53
N ALA A 186 -14.51 2.33 1.55
CA ALA A 186 -13.48 3.29 1.21
C ALA A 186 -12.58 3.55 2.42
N TRP A 187 -11.30 3.73 2.14
CA TRP A 187 -10.21 3.77 3.09
C TRP A 187 -9.39 5.03 2.89
N ASP A 188 -9.09 5.71 4.00
CA ASP A 188 -8.08 6.76 4.06
C ASP A 188 -7.38 6.72 5.44
N VAL A 189 -6.28 7.47 5.58
CA VAL A 189 -5.54 7.59 6.85
C VAL A 189 -4.98 9.00 7.04
N GLU A 190 -4.87 9.43 8.28
CA GLU A 190 -4.23 10.72 8.61
C GLU A 190 -3.15 10.58 9.67
N TRP A 191 -2.15 11.44 9.59
CA TRP A 191 -1.03 11.51 10.52
C TRP A 191 -0.55 12.94 10.71
N ARG A 192 0.02 13.24 11.88
CA ARG A 192 0.65 14.55 12.11
C ARG A 192 1.72 14.83 11.03
N PRO A 193 1.75 16.02 10.40
CA PRO A 193 2.73 16.34 9.37
C PRO A 193 4.18 16.04 9.80
N ASP A 194 4.97 15.44 8.88
CA ASP A 194 6.37 15.09 9.11
C ASP A 194 7.23 16.37 9.15
N GLN A 195 7.29 17.03 10.32
CA GLN A 195 8.09 18.24 10.54
C GLN A 195 9.51 17.95 11.05
N THR A 196 9.78 16.70 11.44
CA THR A 196 11.08 16.25 11.94
C THR A 196 11.62 15.11 11.07
N PRO A 197 12.91 14.74 11.16
CA PRO A 197 13.46 13.59 10.45
C PRO A 197 12.75 12.27 10.79
N VAL A 198 12.16 12.17 11.99
CA VAL A 198 11.34 11.04 12.40
C VAL A 198 9.93 11.23 11.83
N LYS A 199 9.51 10.26 11.02
CA LYS A 199 8.16 10.19 10.46
C LYS A 199 7.13 10.02 11.58
N SER A 200 6.01 10.75 11.50
CA SER A 200 4.88 10.58 12.42
C SER A 200 4.18 9.24 12.19
N LYS A 201 3.56 8.68 13.23
CA LYS A 201 2.70 7.50 13.10
C LYS A 201 1.31 7.90 12.62
N CYS A 202 0.58 6.92 12.08
CA CYS A 202 -0.85 7.02 11.77
C CYS A 202 -1.62 7.42 13.03
N SER A 203 -2.50 8.40 12.90
CA SER A 203 -3.29 8.96 14.00
C SER A 203 -4.77 8.58 13.93
N ILE A 204 -5.32 8.45 12.73
CA ILE A 204 -6.68 7.91 12.51
C ILE A 204 -6.72 7.09 11.22
N ILE A 205 -7.63 6.11 11.20
CA ILE A 205 -8.02 5.36 9.99
C ILE A 205 -9.47 5.69 9.69
N GLN A 206 -9.79 6.10 8.47
CA GLN A 206 -11.14 6.39 8.04
C GLN A 206 -11.68 5.23 7.20
N LEU A 207 -12.83 4.69 7.61
CA LEU A 207 -13.52 3.60 6.92
C LEU A 207 -14.94 4.06 6.57
N ALA A 208 -15.18 4.31 5.29
CA ALA A 208 -16.46 4.80 4.80
C ALA A 208 -17.20 3.72 4.03
N CYS A 209 -18.49 3.54 4.31
CA CYS A 209 -19.41 2.79 3.46
C CYS A 209 -20.59 3.69 3.07
N ALA A 210 -21.50 3.18 2.24
CA ALA A 210 -22.63 3.97 1.74
C ALA A 210 -23.54 4.57 2.84
N SER A 211 -23.51 4.01 4.06
CA SER A 211 -24.39 4.43 5.15
C SER A 211 -23.69 5.20 6.28
N HIS A 212 -22.38 5.01 6.47
CA HIS A 212 -21.63 5.54 7.62
C HIS A 212 -20.18 5.84 7.25
N VAL A 213 -19.56 6.74 8.01
CA VAL A 213 -18.10 6.86 8.06
C VAL A 213 -17.65 6.63 9.49
N PHE A 214 -16.70 5.72 9.66
CA PHE A 214 -16.04 5.44 10.93
C PHE A 214 -14.65 6.04 10.92
N ILE A 215 -14.36 6.89 11.90
CA ILE A 215 -13.05 7.51 12.09
C ILE A 215 -12.42 6.85 13.31
N CYS A 216 -11.54 5.89 13.07
CA CYS A 216 -10.93 5.05 14.10
C CYS A 216 -9.79 5.76 14.81
N ASP A 217 -9.90 5.92 16.14
CA ASP A 217 -8.85 6.51 16.97
C ASP A 217 -7.74 5.50 17.26
N VAL A 218 -6.75 5.44 16.38
CA VAL A 218 -5.62 4.52 16.54
C VAL A 218 -4.50 5.06 17.43
N VAL A 219 -4.67 6.27 18.00
CA VAL A 219 -3.75 6.84 19.01
C VAL A 219 -4.15 6.38 20.40
N ASN A 220 -5.43 6.60 20.77
CA ASN A 220 -5.91 6.32 22.12
C ASN A 220 -6.71 5.02 22.25
N HIS A 221 -7.14 4.42 21.14
CA HIS A 221 -8.04 3.26 21.15
C HIS A 221 -7.63 2.15 20.16
N TRP A 222 -6.33 1.84 20.11
CA TRP A 222 -5.79 0.71 19.34
C TRP A 222 -5.89 -0.63 20.09
N THR A 223 -7.11 -1.02 20.47
CA THR A 223 -7.39 -2.26 21.21
C THR A 223 -7.34 -3.50 20.31
N ASP A 224 -7.30 -4.70 20.90
CA ASP A 224 -7.38 -5.97 20.15
C ASP A 224 -8.66 -6.05 19.30
N ALA A 225 -9.77 -5.48 19.79
CA ALA A 225 -11.02 -5.40 19.03
C ALA A 225 -10.89 -4.49 17.80
N MET A 226 -10.23 -3.33 17.94
CA MET A 226 -9.96 -2.43 16.82
C MET A 226 -9.02 -3.09 15.79
N GLN A 227 -7.99 -3.78 16.26
CA GLN A 227 -7.07 -4.56 15.41
C GLN A 227 -7.83 -5.62 14.62
N ALA A 228 -8.69 -6.41 15.29
CA ALA A 228 -9.51 -7.43 14.67
C ALA A 228 -10.50 -6.86 13.64
N LEU A 229 -11.13 -5.72 13.93
CA LEU A 229 -11.98 -5.00 12.97
C LEU A 229 -11.20 -4.66 11.70
N VAL A 230 -10.04 -4.03 11.87
CA VAL A 230 -9.23 -3.54 10.76
C VAL A 230 -8.70 -4.71 9.93
N GLU A 231 -8.16 -5.74 10.58
CA GLU A 231 -7.70 -6.96 9.92
C GLU A 231 -8.84 -7.65 9.15
N ALA A 232 -10.04 -7.73 9.73
CA ALA A 232 -11.20 -8.32 9.07
C ALA A 232 -11.60 -7.55 7.80
N VAL A 233 -11.60 -6.22 7.83
CA VAL A 233 -11.88 -5.40 6.64
C VAL A 233 -10.82 -5.62 5.56
N VAL A 234 -9.55 -5.68 5.94
CA VAL A 234 -8.43 -5.84 5.00
C VAL A 234 -8.44 -7.23 4.33
N THR A 235 -8.64 -8.27 5.13
CA THR A 235 -8.47 -9.67 4.69
C THR A 235 -9.73 -10.26 4.05
N ALA A 236 -10.90 -9.68 4.28
CA ALA A 236 -12.13 -10.18 3.67
C ALA A 236 -12.16 -9.90 2.16
N SER A 237 -12.63 -10.89 1.38
CA SER A 237 -12.88 -10.70 -0.06
C SER A 237 -14.06 -9.74 -0.31
N VAL A 238 -14.96 -9.56 0.66
CA VAL A 238 -15.99 -8.52 0.67
C VAL A 238 -16.02 -7.93 2.08
N PRO A 239 -15.95 -6.58 2.26
CA PRO A 239 -16.07 -5.52 1.26
C PRO A 239 -14.89 -5.40 0.28
N TRP A 240 -15.14 -4.78 -0.87
CA TRP A 240 -14.08 -4.19 -1.71
C TRP A 240 -13.46 -2.99 -1.02
N LYS A 241 -12.14 -2.82 -1.13
CA LYS A 241 -11.40 -1.74 -0.47
C LYS A 241 -11.00 -0.69 -1.48
N ILE A 242 -11.45 0.55 -1.28
CA ILE A 242 -11.23 1.65 -2.22
C ILE A 242 -10.37 2.69 -1.56
N GLY A 243 -9.30 3.14 -2.22
CA GLY A 243 -8.45 4.20 -1.69
C GLY A 243 -7.86 5.07 -2.79
N PHE A 244 -7.00 6.02 -2.39
CA PHE A 244 -6.32 6.92 -3.32
C PHE A 244 -4.85 7.08 -2.94
N GLY A 245 -3.96 6.42 -3.68
CA GLY A 245 -2.54 6.36 -3.32
C GLY A 245 -2.24 5.41 -2.15
N LEU A 246 -3.01 4.32 -2.04
CA LEU A 246 -2.97 3.35 -0.93
C LEU A 246 -1.57 2.81 -0.60
N VAL A 247 -0.65 2.76 -1.57
CA VAL A 247 0.75 2.35 -1.31
C VAL A 247 1.39 3.20 -0.22
N GLY A 248 1.16 4.53 -0.24
CA GLY A 248 1.67 5.44 0.78
C GLY A 248 1.02 5.21 2.14
N ASP A 249 -0.29 4.95 2.14
CA ASP A 249 -1.09 4.70 3.33
C ASP A 249 -0.67 3.41 4.02
N VAL A 250 -0.58 2.31 3.27
CA VAL A 250 -0.13 1.01 3.78
C VAL A 250 1.30 1.09 4.29
N HIS A 251 2.19 1.83 3.62
CA HIS A 251 3.54 2.07 4.14
C HIS A 251 3.51 2.79 5.51
N ARG A 252 2.65 3.81 5.67
CA ARG A 252 2.48 4.49 6.96
C ARG A 252 1.89 3.56 8.02
N LEU A 253 0.91 2.75 7.67
CA LEU A 253 0.26 1.79 8.57
C LEU A 253 1.24 0.72 9.05
N ARG A 254 2.01 0.12 8.13
CA ARG A 254 3.09 -0.83 8.45
C ARG A 254 4.12 -0.24 9.41
N TYR A 255 4.55 1.00 9.16
CA TYR A 255 5.47 1.70 10.08
C TYR A 255 4.85 1.94 11.46
N SER A 256 3.55 2.21 11.51
CA SER A 256 2.85 2.54 12.75
C SER A 256 2.54 1.31 13.60
N PHE A 257 2.19 0.20 12.93
CA PHE A 257 1.69 -1.05 13.50
C PHE A 257 2.45 -2.25 12.92
N PRO A 258 3.75 -2.42 13.24
CA PRO A 258 4.59 -3.48 12.66
C PRO A 258 4.12 -4.91 13.02
N ASP A 259 3.32 -5.06 14.07
CA ASP A 259 2.79 -6.35 14.51
C ASP A 259 1.53 -6.77 13.70
N MET A 260 0.95 -5.88 12.90
CA MET A 260 -0.21 -6.17 12.05
C MET A 260 0.25 -6.71 10.68
N SER A 261 0.28 -8.03 10.52
CA SER A 261 0.71 -8.66 9.27
C SER A 261 -0.15 -8.28 8.06
N CYS A 262 -1.41 -7.89 8.27
CA CYS A 262 -2.28 -7.44 7.18
C CYS A 262 -1.81 -6.14 6.49
N PHE A 263 -0.85 -5.41 7.06
CA PHE A 263 -0.24 -4.22 6.44
C PHE A 263 1.11 -4.49 5.77
N GLU A 264 1.56 -5.75 5.72
CA GLU A 264 2.87 -6.11 5.19
C GLU A 264 3.02 -5.75 3.70
N SER A 265 1.98 -5.98 2.90
CA SER A 265 1.93 -5.65 1.48
C SER A 265 0.51 -5.32 1.03
N LEU A 266 0.37 -4.27 0.21
CA LEU A 266 -0.89 -3.98 -0.47
C LEU A 266 -1.25 -5.08 -1.49
N ASP A 267 -0.24 -5.78 -2.04
CA ASP A 267 -0.45 -6.88 -2.99
C ASP A 267 -1.18 -8.08 -2.36
N ASP A 268 -1.14 -8.21 -1.02
CA ASP A 268 -1.81 -9.29 -0.30
C ASP A 268 -3.29 -8.95 -0.02
N TRP A 269 -3.74 -7.74 -0.31
CA TRP A 269 -5.14 -7.35 -0.14
C TRP A 269 -5.96 -7.77 -1.37
N GLU A 270 -7.02 -8.55 -1.15
CA GLU A 270 -7.95 -8.93 -2.23
C GLU A 270 -8.96 -7.82 -2.54
N ASN A 271 -9.44 -7.73 -3.79
CA ASN A 271 -10.56 -6.84 -4.17
C ASN A 271 -10.34 -5.37 -3.76
N VAL A 272 -9.16 -4.85 -4.12
CA VAL A 272 -8.75 -3.47 -3.88
C VAL A 272 -8.79 -2.65 -5.15
N VAL A 273 -9.23 -1.41 -5.05
CA VAL A 273 -9.06 -0.40 -6.10
C VAL A 273 -8.35 0.81 -5.50
N ASP A 274 -7.13 1.07 -5.98
CA ASP A 274 -6.49 2.36 -5.84
C ASP A 274 -6.89 3.25 -7.03
N ILE A 275 -7.74 4.24 -6.77
CA ILE A 275 -8.26 5.17 -7.77
C ILE A 275 -7.11 5.93 -8.44
N GLN A 276 -6.06 6.30 -7.71
CA GLN A 276 -4.94 7.02 -8.30
C GLN A 276 -4.21 6.16 -9.33
N THR A 277 -3.99 4.88 -9.02
CA THR A 277 -3.36 3.92 -9.93
C THR A 277 -4.25 3.63 -11.14
N TYR A 278 -5.55 3.46 -10.94
CA TYR A 278 -6.53 3.30 -12.02
C TYR A 278 -6.55 4.48 -13.00
N LEU A 279 -6.51 5.73 -12.49
CA LEU A 279 -6.49 6.92 -13.34
C LEU A 279 -5.17 7.06 -14.12
N LYS A 280 -4.04 6.66 -13.51
CA LYS A 280 -2.74 6.64 -14.19
C LYS A 280 -2.70 5.63 -15.33
N SER A 281 -3.31 4.45 -15.16
CA SER A 281 -3.30 3.40 -16.19
C SER A 281 -4.23 3.70 -17.38
N THR A 282 -5.31 4.47 -17.14
CA THR A 282 -6.29 4.84 -18.18
C THR A 282 -5.95 6.13 -18.92
N SER A 283 -5.02 6.93 -18.40
CA SER A 283 -4.58 8.17 -19.03
C SER A 283 -3.75 7.91 -20.29
N THR A 284 -4.23 8.35 -21.46
CA THR A 284 -3.44 8.32 -22.71
C THR A 284 -2.21 9.22 -22.58
N LYS A 285 -1.06 8.77 -23.10
CA LYS A 285 0.33 9.27 -22.91
C LYS A 285 0.60 10.79 -23.04
N ASN A 286 -0.39 11.63 -23.33
CA ASN A 286 -0.26 13.06 -23.58
C ASN A 286 -1.06 14.00 -22.65
N GLN A 287 -1.76 13.50 -21.63
CA GLN A 287 -2.48 14.36 -20.67
C GLN A 287 -1.84 14.24 -19.27
N HIS A 288 -1.17 15.32 -18.85
CA HIS A 288 -0.73 15.62 -17.48
C HIS A 288 0.32 14.66 -16.86
N ARG A 289 1.61 15.00 -17.05
CA ARG A 289 2.78 14.41 -16.37
C ARG A 289 2.88 14.72 -14.86
N GLY A 290 1.76 14.85 -14.15
CA GLY A 290 1.73 15.13 -12.72
C GLY A 290 0.90 14.10 -11.97
N THR A 291 1.29 13.76 -10.74
CA THR A 291 0.42 13.03 -9.80
C THR A 291 -0.85 13.83 -9.57
N VAL A 292 -1.99 13.31 -10.02
CA VAL A 292 -3.30 13.91 -9.72
C VAL A 292 -3.57 13.69 -8.24
N GLY A 293 -3.87 14.75 -7.50
CA GLY A 293 -4.29 14.67 -6.11
C GLY A 293 -5.80 14.46 -5.97
N LEU A 294 -6.24 13.85 -4.87
CA LEU A 294 -7.64 13.48 -4.64
C LEU A 294 -8.63 14.65 -4.83
N SER A 295 -8.37 15.82 -4.23
CA SER A 295 -9.23 17.01 -4.41
C SER A 295 -9.36 17.45 -5.88
N LYS A 296 -8.31 17.29 -6.70
CA LYS A 296 -8.38 17.60 -8.13
C LYS A 296 -9.22 16.55 -8.88
N CYS A 297 -9.06 15.28 -8.51
CA CYS A 297 -9.88 14.18 -9.00
C CYS A 297 -11.37 14.40 -8.67
N CYS A 298 -11.72 14.79 -7.44
CA CYS A 298 -13.08 15.17 -7.06
C CYS A 298 -13.60 16.35 -7.88
N GLN A 299 -12.78 17.38 -8.11
CA GLN A 299 -13.18 18.51 -8.94
C GLN A 299 -13.51 18.08 -10.37
N ASP A 300 -12.66 17.24 -10.97
CA ASP A 300 -12.78 16.86 -12.38
C ASP A 300 -13.95 15.88 -12.62
N ILE A 301 -14.27 15.02 -11.65
CA ILE A 301 -15.28 13.97 -11.79
C ILE A 301 -16.59 14.34 -11.11
N LEU A 302 -16.53 14.82 -9.86
CA LEU A 302 -17.71 15.17 -9.05
C LEU A 302 -18.12 16.64 -9.21
N GLY A 303 -17.30 17.46 -9.89
CA GLY A 303 -17.54 18.89 -10.09
C GLY A 303 -17.14 19.79 -8.91
N PHE A 304 -16.73 19.21 -7.79
CA PHE A 304 -16.39 19.94 -6.57
C PHE A 304 -15.04 19.48 -5.99
N PRO A 305 -14.12 20.40 -5.66
CA PRO A 305 -12.89 20.05 -4.96
C PRO A 305 -13.17 19.66 -3.50
N LEU A 306 -12.25 18.91 -2.89
CA LEU A 306 -12.21 18.75 -1.43
C LEU A 306 -11.57 19.98 -0.78
N ASP A 307 -12.09 20.39 0.37
CA ASP A 307 -11.47 21.42 1.21
C ASP A 307 -10.21 20.85 1.86
N LYS A 308 -9.04 21.44 1.58
CA LYS A 308 -7.75 20.97 2.09
C LYS A 308 -7.33 21.63 3.41
N SER A 309 -8.20 22.40 4.05
CA SER A 309 -7.85 23.21 5.21
C SER A 309 -7.36 22.42 6.42
N GLN A 310 -7.73 21.13 6.54
CA GLN A 310 -7.30 20.25 7.63
C GLN A 310 -6.21 19.24 7.24
N GLN A 311 -5.76 19.22 5.98
CA GLN A 311 -4.78 18.23 5.48
C GLN A 311 -3.47 18.22 6.27
N ILE A 312 -3.05 19.37 6.79
CA ILE A 312 -1.82 19.51 7.61
C ILE A 312 -2.12 19.89 9.06
N SER A 313 -3.29 19.48 9.57
CA SER A 313 -3.70 19.74 10.96
C SER A 313 -2.95 18.84 11.96
N ASP A 314 -3.10 19.13 13.26
CA ASP A 314 -2.59 18.26 14.31
C ASP A 314 -3.55 17.09 14.53
N TRP A 315 -3.32 16.00 13.78
CA TRP A 315 -4.13 14.79 13.83
C TRP A 315 -3.94 13.95 15.10
N GLU A 316 -2.93 14.25 15.92
CA GLU A 316 -2.74 13.65 17.25
C GLU A 316 -3.52 14.40 18.34
N ALA A 317 -4.03 15.60 18.05
CA ALA A 317 -4.82 16.38 19.00
C ALA A 317 -6.09 15.63 19.41
N ARG A 318 -6.42 15.69 20.71
CA ARG A 318 -7.65 15.07 21.26
C ARG A 318 -8.34 16.04 22.23
N PRO A 319 -9.67 16.23 22.11
CA PRO A 319 -10.54 15.67 21.06
C PRO A 319 -10.22 16.25 19.66
N LEU A 320 -10.52 15.50 18.60
CA LEU A 320 -10.50 16.07 17.24
C LEU A 320 -11.59 17.14 17.12
N THR A 321 -11.30 18.20 16.37
CA THR A 321 -12.27 19.25 16.10
C THR A 321 -13.33 18.80 15.11
N GLU A 322 -14.48 19.47 15.11
CA GLU A 322 -15.54 19.16 14.13
C GLU A 322 -15.07 19.35 12.68
N ALA A 323 -14.22 20.34 12.42
CA ALA A 323 -13.64 20.54 11.10
C ALA A 323 -12.75 19.35 10.67
N GLN A 324 -11.95 18.80 11.59
CA GLN A 324 -11.14 17.60 11.34
C GLN A 324 -12.01 16.37 11.07
N LEU A 325 -13.09 16.19 11.83
CA LEU A 325 -14.02 15.07 11.63
C LEU A 325 -14.73 15.14 10.27
N VAL A 326 -15.21 16.33 9.89
CA VAL A 326 -15.86 16.54 8.58
C VAL A 326 -14.87 16.35 7.43
N TYR A 327 -13.64 16.86 7.57
CA TYR A 327 -12.58 16.65 6.59
C TYR A 327 -12.29 15.15 6.41
N ALA A 328 -11.96 14.45 7.51
CA ALA A 328 -11.62 13.04 7.49
C ALA A 328 -12.76 12.20 6.90
N ALA A 329 -14.01 12.53 7.26
CA ALA A 329 -15.16 11.85 6.70
C ALA A 329 -15.33 12.08 5.19
N SER A 330 -15.05 13.30 4.73
CA SER A 330 -15.18 13.68 3.31
C SER A 330 -14.10 13.01 2.45
N ASP A 331 -12.85 12.96 2.93
CA ASP A 331 -11.73 12.36 2.19
C ASP A 331 -11.97 10.86 1.96
N ALA A 332 -12.50 10.13 2.95
CA ALA A 332 -12.87 8.73 2.75
C ALA A 332 -14.16 8.56 1.93
N TYR A 333 -15.23 9.28 2.24
CA TYR A 333 -16.53 9.05 1.59
C TYR A 333 -16.50 9.45 0.11
N CYS A 334 -15.77 10.49 -0.27
CA CYS A 334 -15.70 10.93 -1.67
C CYS A 334 -15.17 9.83 -2.61
N LEU A 335 -14.38 8.87 -2.09
CA LEU A 335 -13.88 7.72 -2.84
C LEU A 335 -15.02 6.78 -3.28
N LEU A 336 -16.08 6.65 -2.47
CA LEU A 336 -17.28 5.89 -2.82
C LEU A 336 -18.02 6.52 -4.00
N ASP A 337 -18.08 7.85 -4.03
CA ASP A 337 -18.70 8.58 -5.14
C ASP A 337 -17.82 8.55 -6.39
N LEU A 338 -16.51 8.75 -6.23
CA LEU A 338 -15.54 8.64 -7.33
C LEU A 338 -15.57 7.26 -7.98
N VAL A 339 -15.53 6.18 -7.20
CA VAL A 339 -15.53 4.83 -7.77
C VAL A 339 -16.85 4.49 -8.46
N ARG A 340 -17.98 5.05 -7.98
CA ARG A 340 -19.28 4.92 -8.64
C ARG A 340 -19.30 5.60 -10.00
N GLU A 341 -18.76 6.81 -10.09
CA GLU A 341 -18.69 7.55 -11.36
C GLU A 341 -17.66 6.95 -12.34
N LEU A 342 -16.50 6.51 -11.84
CA LEU A 342 -15.45 5.90 -12.66
C LEU A 342 -15.83 4.50 -13.16
N ASN A 343 -16.64 3.78 -12.37
CA ASN A 343 -17.09 2.42 -12.65
C ASN A 343 -15.98 1.49 -13.21
N PRO A 344 -14.91 1.25 -12.41
CA PRO A 344 -13.78 0.41 -12.82
C PRO A 344 -14.25 -0.96 -13.30
N PRO A 345 -13.73 -1.48 -14.43
CA PRO A 345 -14.14 -2.77 -14.99
C PRO A 345 -14.18 -3.92 -13.99
N GLU A 346 -13.23 -3.93 -13.06
CA GLU A 346 -13.04 -4.93 -12.00
C GLU A 346 -14.23 -4.98 -11.04
N MET A 347 -14.93 -3.85 -10.83
CA MET A 347 -16.06 -3.72 -9.91
C MET A 347 -17.43 -3.84 -10.59
N ARG A 348 -17.51 -3.96 -11.92
CA ARG A 348 -18.79 -3.95 -12.65
C ARG A 348 -19.73 -5.08 -12.27
N SER A 349 -19.18 -6.23 -11.88
CA SER A 349 -19.96 -7.39 -11.42
C SER A 349 -20.66 -7.17 -10.08
N MET A 350 -20.34 -6.10 -9.34
CA MET A 350 -20.99 -5.77 -8.07
C MET A 350 -22.34 -5.07 -8.23
N TYR A 351 -22.57 -4.42 -9.38
CA TYR A 351 -23.77 -3.64 -9.68
C TYR A 351 -24.75 -4.36 -10.62
N MET A 352 -24.43 -5.58 -11.03
CA MET A 352 -25.32 -6.50 -11.78
C MET A 352 -25.91 -7.53 -10.84
#